data_AF-A0A7R9UIE4-F1
#
_entry.id   AF-A0A7R9UIE4-F1
#
_cell.length_a   1.000
_cell.length_b   1.000
_cell.length_c   1.000
_cell.angle_alpha   90.00
_cell.angle_beta   90.00
_cell.angle_gamma   90.00
#
_symmetry.space_group_name_H-M   'P 1'
#
loop_
_entity.id
_entity.type
_entity.pdbx_description
1 polymer ?
#
loop_
_entity_poly.entity_id
_entity_poly.type
_entity_poly.pdbx_seq_one_letter_code
_entity_poly.pdbx_strand_id
1 'polypeptide(L)'
;LDGLWTALGRFSGALTLSEGFHALAMLALGLYARNGLELGLICVRIAVSAAFAAFALRAHLRDAAHSWLASRGESVTTAVGIATLIGSRAVDDVQATAIAQLRSLRIDLLHEADLASSQTDARLYALSSPAKYGEVDAFISHSWRDDGAVKWASLQRWRADFKRSSSGREPTVWLDKACLSPDDLDTQLALLPVFVASCKSFVVVLMPSYLERLWCVTEIFIFMQMGGTADRVEMMLPDSAPRSSGTAGASHALDVQREIDAFDVRRASCFRREEREKLLTVIEVGFGGLSVFNEVLVALLNAAMRRLDAKELSERLRASRRTLDNGPPLSVPHLLGRLSAKRTDSPSPERRATHSVSGDTRPVGALPPSPPSADGSLMPSASS
;
A
#
# COMPACT_ATOMS: atom_id res chain seq x y z
N LEU A 1 -9.98 -29.45 -40.42
CA LEU A 1 -9.49 -28.66 -39.26
C LEU A 1 -10.10 -27.26 -39.29
N ASP A 2 -10.08 -26.54 -40.42
CA ASP A 2 -10.70 -25.21 -40.52
C ASP A 2 -12.22 -25.19 -40.32
N GLY A 3 -12.95 -26.19 -40.82
CA GLY A 3 -14.39 -26.31 -40.56
C GLY A 3 -14.78 -26.66 -39.11
N LEU A 4 -13.85 -27.21 -38.32
CA LEU A 4 -14.06 -27.51 -36.91
C LEU A 4 -13.97 -26.23 -36.07
N TRP A 5 -13.07 -25.30 -36.46
CA TRP A 5 -12.92 -23.99 -35.82
C TRP A 5 -14.10 -23.06 -36.11
N THR A 6 -14.69 -23.11 -37.31
CA THR A 6 -15.89 -22.32 -37.64
C THR A 6 -17.15 -22.81 -36.92
N ALA A 7 -17.25 -24.11 -36.65
CA ALA A 7 -18.34 -24.70 -35.87
C ALA A 7 -18.22 -24.38 -34.37
N LEU A 8 -17.00 -24.39 -33.81
CA LEU A 8 -16.74 -24.01 -32.42
C LEU A 8 -16.86 -22.49 -32.19
N GLY A 9 -16.51 -21.66 -33.17
CA GLY A 9 -16.60 -20.20 -33.09
C GLY A 9 -18.03 -19.65 -33.02
N ARG A 10 -19.03 -20.41 -33.48
CA ARG A 10 -20.47 -20.05 -33.38
C ARG A 10 -21.14 -20.52 -32.08
N PHE A 11 -20.44 -21.30 -31.25
CA PHE A 11 -20.97 -21.87 -30.00
C PHE A 11 -20.57 -21.08 -28.74
N SER A 12 -19.92 -19.92 -28.88
CA SER A 12 -19.37 -19.14 -27.77
C SER A 12 -20.40 -18.36 -26.93
N GLY A 13 -21.70 -18.46 -27.24
CA GLY A 13 -22.72 -17.58 -26.68
C GLY A 13 -23.44 -18.05 -25.40
N ALA A 14 -23.50 -19.35 -25.09
CA ALA A 14 -24.43 -19.79 -24.03
C ALA A 14 -24.14 -21.16 -23.38
N LEU A 15 -22.99 -21.79 -23.63
CA LEU A 15 -22.66 -23.02 -22.91
C LEU A 15 -22.14 -22.66 -21.51
N THR A 16 -22.89 -23.08 -20.50
CA THR A 16 -22.36 -23.05 -19.13
C THR A 16 -21.10 -23.92 -19.08
N LEU A 17 -20.12 -23.56 -18.23
CA LEU A 17 -18.89 -24.35 -18.03
C LEU A 17 -19.20 -25.85 -17.81
N SER A 18 -20.36 -26.16 -17.22
CA SER A 18 -20.81 -27.54 -17.02
C SER A 18 -21.13 -28.26 -18.34
N GLU A 19 -21.82 -27.64 -19.29
CA GLU A 19 -22.22 -28.27 -20.54
C GLU A 19 -21.02 -28.50 -21.47
N GLY A 20 -20.06 -27.57 -21.47
CA GLY A 20 -18.78 -27.74 -22.17
C GLY A 20 -17.98 -28.93 -21.63
N PHE A 21 -17.97 -29.13 -20.30
CA PHE A 21 -17.28 -30.26 -19.67
C PHE A 21 -17.96 -31.61 -20.01
N HIS A 22 -19.29 -31.65 -20.03
CA HIS A 22 -20.04 -32.84 -20.42
C HIS A 22 -19.81 -33.22 -21.88
N ALA A 23 -19.79 -32.25 -22.80
CA ALA A 23 -19.51 -32.50 -24.21
C ALA A 23 -18.08 -33.06 -24.42
N LEU A 24 -17.09 -32.50 -23.73
CA LEU A 24 -15.70 -32.99 -23.78
C LEU A 24 -15.54 -34.38 -23.15
N ALA A 25 -16.21 -34.64 -22.03
CA ALA A 25 -16.21 -35.96 -21.39
C ALA A 25 -16.83 -37.03 -22.31
N MET A 26 -17.96 -36.72 -22.96
CA MET A 26 -18.61 -37.62 -23.91
C MET A 26 -17.75 -37.86 -25.15
N LEU A 27 -17.04 -36.84 -25.64
CA LEU A 27 -16.10 -36.97 -26.76
C LEU A 27 -14.90 -37.86 -26.39
N ALA A 28 -14.35 -37.68 -25.18
CA ALA A 28 -13.25 -38.49 -24.66
C ALA A 28 -13.66 -39.96 -24.46
N LEU A 29 -14.86 -40.23 -23.94
CA LEU A 29 -15.44 -41.57 -23.82
C LEU A 29 -15.66 -42.24 -25.19
N GLY A 30 -16.16 -41.49 -26.18
CA GLY A 30 -16.32 -41.99 -27.54
C GLY A 30 -15.00 -42.31 -28.25
N LEU A 31 -13.96 -41.49 -28.02
CA LEU A 31 -12.62 -41.72 -28.56
C LEU A 31 -11.91 -42.87 -27.86
N TYR A 32 -12.10 -43.02 -26.55
CA TYR A 32 -11.61 -44.15 -25.76
C TYR A 32 -12.18 -45.48 -26.26
N ALA A 33 -13.50 -45.54 -26.47
CA ALA A 33 -14.18 -46.74 -26.96
C ALA A 33 -13.71 -47.18 -28.36
N ARG A 34 -13.21 -46.24 -29.17
CA ARG A 34 -12.88 -46.49 -30.58
C ARG A 34 -11.39 -46.71 -30.86
N ASN A 35 -10.50 -46.07 -30.09
CA ASN A 35 -9.06 -46.04 -30.39
C ASN A 35 -8.17 -46.49 -29.22
N GLY A 36 -8.75 -46.95 -28.11
CA GLY A 36 -8.01 -47.45 -26.95
C GLY A 36 -7.59 -46.38 -25.94
N LEU A 37 -6.93 -46.84 -24.86
CA LEU A 37 -6.66 -46.08 -23.63
C LEU A 37 -5.82 -44.80 -23.85
N GLU A 38 -4.84 -44.87 -24.75
CA GLU A 38 -3.87 -43.79 -25.02
C GLU A 38 -4.55 -42.52 -25.57
N LEU A 39 -5.47 -42.65 -26.53
CA LEU A 39 -6.12 -41.49 -27.14
C LEU A 39 -7.09 -40.81 -26.17
N GLY A 40 -7.77 -41.59 -25.32
CA GLY A 40 -8.62 -41.07 -24.25
C GLY A 40 -7.82 -40.23 -23.25
N LEU A 41 -6.65 -40.71 -22.82
CA LEU A 41 -5.76 -39.96 -21.90
C LEU A 41 -5.26 -38.64 -22.50
N ILE A 42 -4.92 -38.64 -23.79
CA ILE A 42 -4.50 -37.41 -24.49
C ILE A 42 -5.64 -36.39 -24.50
N CYS A 43 -6.87 -36.81 -24.81
CA CYS A 43 -8.03 -35.91 -24.80
C CYS A 43 -8.33 -35.35 -23.42
N VAL A 44 -8.23 -36.16 -22.36
CA VAL A 44 -8.39 -35.68 -20.97
C VAL A 44 -7.31 -34.66 -20.61
N ARG A 45 -6.04 -34.91 -20.98
CA ARG A 45 -4.96 -33.94 -20.75
C ARG A 45 -5.23 -32.62 -21.45
N ILE A 46 -5.63 -32.65 -22.73
CA ILE A 46 -5.98 -31.44 -23.49
C ILE A 46 -7.16 -30.72 -22.83
N ALA A 47 -8.20 -31.46 -22.41
CA ALA A 47 -9.37 -30.90 -21.73
C ALA A 47 -8.98 -30.17 -20.43
N VAL A 48 -8.16 -30.81 -19.60
CA VAL A 48 -7.68 -30.26 -18.33
C VAL A 48 -6.79 -29.04 -18.59
N SER A 49 -5.86 -29.11 -19.54
CA SER A 49 -5.00 -27.97 -19.92
C SER A 49 -5.81 -26.80 -20.48
N ALA A 50 -6.83 -27.06 -21.31
CA ALA A 50 -7.72 -26.04 -21.84
C ALA A 50 -8.60 -25.42 -20.73
N ALA A 51 -9.08 -26.24 -19.79
CA ALA A 51 -9.82 -25.75 -18.62
C ALA A 51 -8.92 -24.88 -17.72
N PHE A 52 -7.68 -25.30 -17.46
CA PHE A 52 -6.68 -24.51 -16.73
C PHE A 52 -6.35 -23.21 -17.47
N ALA A 53 -6.18 -23.24 -18.79
CA ALA A 53 -5.94 -22.04 -19.58
C ALA A 53 -7.14 -21.10 -19.54
N ALA A 54 -8.36 -21.62 -19.71
CA ALA A 54 -9.60 -20.83 -19.61
C ALA A 54 -9.80 -20.24 -18.20
N PHE A 55 -9.40 -20.98 -17.17
CA PHE A 55 -9.40 -20.51 -15.78
C PHE A 55 -8.37 -19.40 -15.56
N ALA A 56 -7.13 -19.60 -16.03
CA ALA A 56 -6.04 -18.63 -15.94
C ALA A 56 -6.32 -17.34 -16.74
N LEU A 57 -7.06 -17.45 -17.85
CA LEU A 57 -7.48 -16.30 -18.67
C LEU A 57 -8.64 -15.50 -18.05
N ARG A 58 -9.31 -16.01 -17.01
CA ARG A 58 -10.37 -15.28 -16.31
C ARG A 58 -9.82 -14.62 -15.05
N ALA A 59 -9.51 -13.32 -15.16
CA ALA A 59 -8.97 -12.52 -14.06
C ALA A 59 -9.71 -12.72 -12.72
N HIS A 60 -11.05 -12.65 -12.72
CA HIS A 60 -11.83 -12.82 -11.49
C HIS A 60 -11.72 -14.21 -10.82
N LEU A 61 -11.60 -15.28 -11.60
CA LEU A 61 -11.44 -16.64 -11.04
C LEU A 61 -10.03 -16.85 -10.53
N ARG A 62 -9.04 -16.28 -11.23
CA ARG A 62 -7.65 -16.25 -10.79
C ARG A 62 -7.52 -15.49 -9.47
N ASP A 63 -8.15 -14.33 -9.35
CA ASP A 63 -8.12 -13.53 -8.11
C ASP A 63 -8.82 -14.26 -6.96
N ALA A 64 -9.96 -14.91 -7.22
CA ALA A 64 -10.66 -15.73 -6.24
C ALA A 64 -9.86 -16.96 -5.81
N ALA A 65 -9.18 -17.64 -6.75
CA ALA A 65 -8.31 -18.77 -6.45
C ALA A 65 -7.06 -18.33 -5.68
N HIS A 66 -6.40 -17.24 -6.07
CA HIS A 66 -5.26 -16.71 -5.33
C HIS A 66 -5.67 -16.27 -3.93
N SER A 67 -6.82 -15.59 -3.77
CA SER A 67 -7.32 -15.21 -2.45
C SER A 67 -7.64 -16.44 -1.59
N TRP A 68 -8.26 -17.47 -2.18
CA TRP A 68 -8.56 -18.73 -1.50
C TRP A 68 -7.30 -19.52 -1.13
N LEU A 69 -6.33 -19.63 -2.03
CA LEU A 69 -5.05 -20.30 -1.77
C LEU A 69 -4.18 -19.54 -0.77
N ALA A 70 -4.10 -18.21 -0.89
CA ALA A 70 -3.44 -17.35 0.09
C ALA A 70 -4.05 -17.50 1.49
N SER A 71 -5.38 -17.66 1.59
CA SER A 71 -6.07 -17.90 2.87
C SER A 71 -5.76 -19.26 3.52
N ARG A 72 -5.18 -20.21 2.77
CA ARG A 72 -4.88 -21.59 3.21
C ARG A 72 -3.42 -21.82 3.63
N GLY A 73 -2.60 -20.77 3.68
CA GLY A 73 -1.20 -20.85 4.12
C GLY A 73 -0.15 -20.76 3.01
N GLU A 74 -0.55 -20.46 1.76
CA GLU A 74 0.40 -20.21 0.67
C GLU A 74 1.10 -18.85 0.73
N SER A 75 0.74 -17.96 1.67
CA SER A 75 1.39 -16.64 1.80
C SER A 75 2.92 -16.76 1.90
N VAL A 76 3.43 -17.79 2.61
CA VAL A 76 4.86 -18.04 2.69
C VAL A 76 5.44 -18.47 1.35
N THR A 77 4.77 -19.34 0.61
CA THR A 77 5.24 -19.80 -0.71
C THR A 77 5.26 -18.66 -1.73
N THR A 78 4.23 -17.81 -1.76
CA THR A 78 4.22 -16.62 -2.61
C THR A 78 5.31 -15.63 -2.19
N ALA A 79 5.49 -15.40 -0.88
CA ALA A 79 6.57 -14.54 -0.37
C ALA A 79 7.93 -15.05 -0.83
N VAL A 80 8.19 -16.35 -0.68
CA VAL A 80 9.44 -16.98 -1.09
C VAL A 80 9.65 -16.84 -2.59
N GLY A 81 8.61 -17.03 -3.42
CA GLY A 81 8.70 -16.82 -4.87
C GLY A 81 9.11 -15.39 -5.24
N ILE A 82 8.51 -14.39 -4.61
CA ILE A 82 8.88 -12.98 -4.81
C ILE A 82 10.31 -12.71 -4.32
N ALA A 83 10.67 -13.25 -3.15
CA ALA A 83 12.00 -13.11 -2.57
C ALA A 83 13.08 -13.74 -3.47
N THR A 84 12.80 -14.89 -4.10
CA THR A 84 13.66 -15.50 -5.11
C THR A 84 13.82 -14.60 -6.33
N LEU A 85 12.77 -13.93 -6.80
CA LEU A 85 12.87 -12.97 -7.92
C LEU A 85 13.70 -11.73 -7.53
N ILE A 86 13.55 -11.23 -6.31
CA ILE A 86 14.29 -10.06 -5.81
C ILE A 86 15.75 -10.40 -5.52
N GLY A 87 16.05 -11.56 -4.96
CA GLY A 87 17.39 -11.95 -4.49
C GLY A 87 18.17 -12.91 -5.37
N SER A 88 17.53 -13.53 -6.37
CA SER A 88 18.11 -14.61 -7.19
C SER A 88 18.57 -15.83 -6.35
N ARG A 89 17.81 -16.21 -5.32
CA ARG A 89 18.14 -17.31 -4.38
C ARG A 89 17.20 -18.52 -4.53
N ALA A 90 17.67 -19.71 -4.16
CA ALA A 90 16.84 -20.91 -4.12
C ALA A 90 15.70 -20.79 -3.11
N VAL A 91 14.54 -21.35 -3.45
CA VAL A 91 13.27 -21.26 -2.68
C VAL A 91 13.43 -21.79 -1.24
N ASP A 92 13.98 -23.00 -1.08
CA ASP A 92 14.08 -23.65 0.24
C ASP A 92 14.99 -22.87 1.20
N ASP A 93 16.08 -22.30 0.68
CA ASP A 93 17.02 -21.49 1.46
C ASP A 93 16.37 -20.19 1.93
N VAL A 94 15.54 -19.57 1.09
CA VAL A 94 14.90 -18.28 1.40
C VAL A 94 13.98 -18.41 2.60
N GLN A 95 13.12 -19.42 2.67
CA GLN A 95 12.17 -19.57 3.77
C GLN A 95 12.90 -19.82 5.10
N ALA A 96 13.81 -20.79 5.13
CA ALA A 96 14.54 -21.15 6.33
C ALA A 96 15.40 -19.97 6.82
N THR A 97 16.09 -19.28 5.89
CA THR A 97 16.90 -18.10 6.23
C THR A 97 16.02 -16.96 6.75
N ALA A 98 14.89 -16.67 6.10
CA ALA A 98 13.99 -15.61 6.54
C ALA A 98 13.42 -15.88 7.93
N ILE A 99 12.99 -17.11 8.24
CA ILE A 99 12.48 -17.44 9.58
C ILE A 99 13.59 -17.30 10.63
N ALA A 100 14.81 -17.75 10.33
CA ALA A 100 15.95 -17.63 11.24
C ALA A 100 16.38 -16.17 11.47
N GLN A 101 16.20 -15.30 10.48
CA GLN A 101 16.58 -13.89 10.54
C GLN A 101 15.41 -12.95 10.87
N LEU A 102 14.20 -13.48 11.08
CA LEU A 102 13.05 -12.65 11.43
C LEU A 102 13.24 -12.02 12.81
N ARG A 103 13.14 -10.70 12.86
CA ARG A 103 13.27 -9.92 14.10
C ARG A 103 12.08 -8.99 14.27
N SER A 104 11.89 -8.52 15.50
CA SER A 104 10.95 -7.45 15.81
C SER A 104 11.52 -6.52 16.88
N LEU A 105 11.11 -5.27 16.84
CA LEU A 105 11.43 -4.23 17.79
C LEU A 105 10.18 -3.87 18.59
N ARG A 106 10.28 -3.78 19.92
CA ARG A 106 9.22 -3.11 20.70
C ARG A 106 9.34 -1.61 20.51
N ILE A 107 8.24 -0.96 20.13
CA ILE A 107 8.30 0.47 19.74
C ILE A 107 8.70 1.39 20.90
N ASP A 108 8.53 0.99 22.16
CA ASP A 108 8.90 1.80 23.32
C ASP A 108 10.42 1.89 23.55
N LEU A 109 11.19 1.07 22.83
CA LEU A 109 12.66 1.13 22.82
C LEU A 109 13.21 2.11 21.77
N LEU A 110 12.38 2.54 20.83
CA LEU A 110 12.74 3.50 19.79
C LEU A 110 12.78 4.92 20.39
N HIS A 111 13.68 5.76 19.89
CA HIS A 111 13.77 7.18 20.25
C HIS A 111 13.66 8.04 19.00
N GLU A 112 13.39 9.34 19.16
CA GLU A 112 13.27 10.27 18.02
C GLU A 112 14.55 10.31 17.15
N ALA A 113 15.72 10.35 17.80
CA ALA A 113 17.02 10.38 17.11
C ALA A 113 17.23 9.15 16.20
N ASP A 114 16.56 8.03 16.51
CA ASP A 114 16.64 6.82 15.72
C ASP A 114 15.96 6.94 14.36
N LEU A 115 15.07 7.91 14.16
CA LEU A 115 14.39 8.14 12.89
C LEU A 115 14.97 9.30 12.10
N ALA A 116 15.90 10.06 12.70
CA ALA A 116 16.54 11.22 12.08
C ALA A 116 17.63 10.85 11.06
N SER A 117 18.34 9.74 11.26
CA SER A 117 19.39 9.27 10.35
C SER A 117 18.81 8.44 9.18
N SER A 118 19.50 8.47 8.03
CA SER A 118 19.22 7.60 6.87
C SER A 118 20.20 6.42 6.77
N GLN A 119 20.83 6.01 7.87
CA GLN A 119 21.76 4.88 7.90
C GLN A 119 21.27 3.83 8.89
N THR A 120 21.53 2.55 8.61
CA THR A 120 21.35 1.47 9.60
C THR A 120 22.23 1.74 10.81
N ASP A 121 21.74 1.38 12.00
CA ASP A 121 22.46 1.57 13.25
C ASP A 121 22.56 0.21 13.96
N ALA A 122 23.80 -0.28 14.17
CA ALA A 122 24.04 -1.52 14.90
C ALA A 122 23.41 -1.50 16.30
N ARG A 123 23.30 -0.33 16.92
CA ARG A 123 22.60 -0.12 18.19
C ARG A 123 21.12 -0.46 18.07
N LEU A 124 20.46 0.02 17.01
CA LEU A 124 19.03 -0.28 16.76
C LEU A 124 18.82 -1.76 16.49
N TYR A 125 19.72 -2.39 15.74
CA TYR A 125 19.67 -3.83 15.51
C TYR A 125 19.81 -4.64 16.81
N ALA A 126 20.65 -4.19 17.73
CA ALA A 126 20.79 -4.80 19.06
C ALA A 126 19.54 -4.65 19.95
N LEU A 127 18.70 -3.64 19.70
CA LEU A 127 17.42 -3.45 20.41
C LEU A 127 16.29 -4.34 19.88
N SER A 128 16.38 -4.84 18.65
CA SER A 128 15.43 -5.82 18.15
C SER A 128 15.70 -7.21 18.73
N SER A 129 14.74 -8.12 18.59
CA SER A 129 14.80 -9.49 19.10
C SER A 129 14.28 -10.47 18.07
N PRO A 130 14.76 -11.74 18.04
CA PRO A 130 14.19 -12.77 17.18
C PRO A 130 12.68 -12.88 17.38
N ALA A 131 11.92 -13.00 16.29
CA ALA A 131 10.47 -13.09 16.32
C ALA A 131 9.97 -14.35 15.62
N LYS A 132 8.80 -14.82 16.00
CA LYS A 132 8.14 -15.92 15.29
C LYS A 132 7.25 -15.39 14.18
N TYR A 133 7.11 -16.19 13.13
CA TYR A 133 6.24 -15.88 12.01
C TYR A 133 4.79 -15.66 12.49
N GLY A 134 4.18 -14.54 12.10
CA GLY A 134 2.81 -14.18 12.47
C GLY A 134 2.64 -13.52 13.85
N GLU A 135 3.71 -13.43 14.66
CA GLU A 135 3.63 -12.80 15.99
C GLU A 135 3.86 -11.28 15.97
N VAL A 136 4.48 -10.74 14.91
CA VAL A 136 4.78 -9.31 14.75
C VAL A 136 3.50 -8.52 14.50
N ASP A 137 3.24 -7.48 15.30
CA ASP A 137 1.98 -6.74 15.21
C ASP A 137 1.88 -5.94 13.91
N ALA A 138 2.94 -5.26 13.50
CA ALA A 138 2.92 -4.43 12.30
C ALA A 138 4.26 -4.39 11.56
N PHE A 139 4.18 -4.28 10.23
CA PHE A 139 5.29 -3.86 9.38
C PHE A 139 5.23 -2.33 9.22
N ILE A 140 6.31 -1.60 9.54
CA ILE A 140 6.37 -0.15 9.39
C ILE A 140 7.05 0.21 8.08
N SER A 141 6.26 0.61 7.09
CA SER A 141 6.74 1.12 5.82
C SER A 141 6.87 2.65 5.90
N HIS A 142 8.07 3.16 5.60
CA HIS A 142 8.34 4.60 5.64
C HIS A 142 9.53 4.96 4.73
N SER A 143 9.65 6.23 4.35
CA SER A 143 10.84 6.72 3.65
C SER A 143 11.88 7.28 4.62
N TRP A 144 13.12 6.86 4.39
CA TRP A 144 14.31 7.36 5.10
C TRP A 144 14.68 8.80 4.75
N ARG A 145 14.13 9.36 3.67
CA ARG A 145 14.44 10.73 3.22
C ARG A 145 13.63 11.79 3.97
N ASP A 146 12.51 11.40 4.58
CA ASP A 146 11.64 12.33 5.28
C ASP A 146 12.15 12.67 6.68
N ASP A 147 11.65 13.80 7.20
CA ASP A 147 11.98 14.34 8.52
C ASP A 147 11.73 13.32 9.64
N GLY A 148 12.78 13.09 10.45
CA GLY A 148 12.75 12.11 11.54
C GLY A 148 11.78 12.47 12.66
N ALA A 149 11.67 13.74 13.03
CA ALA A 149 10.83 14.19 14.12
C ALA A 149 9.33 14.06 13.76
N VAL A 150 8.98 14.38 12.51
CA VAL A 150 7.61 14.21 12.02
C VAL A 150 7.22 12.73 11.93
N LYS A 151 8.13 11.87 11.46
CA LYS A 151 7.91 10.41 11.49
C LYS A 151 7.74 9.88 12.91
N TRP A 152 8.58 10.34 13.83
CA TRP A 152 8.51 9.97 15.25
C TRP A 152 7.15 10.34 15.85
N ALA A 153 6.69 11.58 15.66
CA ALA A 153 5.39 12.03 16.15
C ALA A 153 4.23 11.16 15.61
N SER A 154 4.27 10.84 14.31
CA SER A 154 3.29 9.97 13.65
C SER A 154 3.26 8.55 14.25
N LEU A 155 4.45 7.96 14.47
CA LEU A 155 4.57 6.64 15.10
C LEU A 155 4.13 6.62 16.56
N GLN A 156 4.39 7.69 17.32
CA GLN A 156 3.95 7.80 18.70
C GLN A 156 2.43 7.91 18.82
N ARG A 157 1.77 8.57 17.85
CA ARG A 157 0.31 8.56 17.74
C ARG A 157 -0.21 7.14 17.47
N TRP A 158 0.33 6.46 16.46
CA TRP A 158 -0.03 5.08 16.15
C TRP A 158 0.14 4.16 17.38
N ARG A 159 1.30 4.24 18.05
CA ARG A 159 1.58 3.51 19.30
C ARG A 159 0.52 3.78 20.36
N ALA A 160 0.15 5.03 20.60
CA ALA A 160 -0.86 5.38 21.59
C ALA A 160 -2.22 4.77 21.22
N ASP A 161 -2.59 4.79 19.95
CA ASP A 161 -3.84 4.18 19.45
C ASP A 161 -3.84 2.66 19.62
N PHE A 162 -2.73 2.01 19.28
CA PHE A 162 -2.54 0.58 19.47
C PHE A 162 -2.66 0.18 20.93
N LYS A 163 -2.04 0.93 21.85
CA LYS A 163 -2.14 0.67 23.30
C LYS A 163 -3.58 0.78 23.78
N ARG A 164 -4.36 1.73 23.25
CA ARG A 164 -5.79 1.87 23.60
C ARG A 164 -6.61 0.66 23.16
N SER A 165 -6.33 0.08 21.98
CA SER A 165 -7.04 -1.11 21.50
C SER A 165 -6.52 -2.43 22.06
N SER A 166 -5.26 -2.47 22.51
CA SER A 166 -4.56 -3.70 22.93
C SER A 166 -4.36 -3.80 24.45
N SER A 167 -5.30 -3.28 25.24
CA SER A 167 -5.27 -3.34 26.72
C SER A 167 -3.96 -2.84 27.33
N GLY A 168 -3.36 -1.79 26.74
CA GLY A 168 -2.14 -1.15 27.20
C GLY A 168 -0.82 -1.82 26.78
N ARG A 169 -0.87 -2.97 26.07
CA ARG A 169 0.33 -3.67 25.57
C ARG A 169 1.08 -2.83 24.53
N GLU A 170 2.41 -2.83 24.60
CA GLU A 170 3.27 -2.23 23.57
C GLU A 170 3.26 -3.05 22.28
N PRO A 171 3.19 -2.41 21.10
CA PRO A 171 3.29 -3.13 19.84
C PRO A 171 4.72 -3.60 19.57
N THR A 172 4.83 -4.79 18.98
CA THR A 172 6.06 -5.28 18.34
C THR A 172 5.99 -5.02 16.85
N VAL A 173 7.04 -4.43 16.29
CA VAL A 173 7.06 -3.99 14.90
C VAL A 173 8.25 -4.56 14.15
N TRP A 174 8.09 -4.77 12.86
CA TRP A 174 9.20 -4.88 11.94
C TRP A 174 9.49 -3.49 11.36
N LEU A 175 10.69 -2.98 11.62
CA LEU A 175 11.17 -1.69 11.13
C LEU A 175 12.54 -1.95 10.50
N ASP A 176 12.66 -1.71 9.19
CA ASP A 176 13.87 -1.97 8.39
C ASP A 176 15.16 -1.53 9.09
N LYS A 177 15.18 -0.30 9.61
CA LYS A 177 16.34 0.32 10.25
C LYS A 177 16.81 -0.40 11.53
N ALA A 178 15.91 -1.13 12.19
CA ALA A 178 16.19 -1.84 13.44
C ALA A 178 16.17 -3.37 13.29
N CYS A 179 15.56 -3.89 12.23
CA CYS A 179 15.40 -5.33 12.02
C CYS A 179 16.38 -5.86 10.95
N LEU A 180 16.98 -4.99 10.14
CA LEU A 180 18.01 -5.35 9.18
C LEU A 180 19.41 -5.26 9.79
N SER A 181 20.22 -6.30 9.61
CA SER A 181 21.63 -6.26 10.00
C SER A 181 22.42 -5.34 9.07
N PRO A 182 23.26 -4.44 9.59
CA PRO A 182 24.14 -3.61 8.76
C PRO A 182 25.14 -4.44 7.94
N ASP A 183 25.49 -5.65 8.41
CA ASP A 183 26.52 -6.48 7.79
C ASP A 183 26.03 -7.31 6.59
N ASP A 184 24.71 -7.43 6.39
CA ASP A 184 24.13 -8.35 5.39
C ASP A 184 22.84 -7.76 4.77
N LEU A 185 22.86 -6.46 4.49
CA LEU A 185 21.68 -5.71 4.06
C LEU A 185 21.06 -6.27 2.78
N ASP A 186 21.87 -6.54 1.75
CA ASP A 186 21.39 -6.99 0.43
C ASP A 186 20.69 -8.35 0.53
N THR A 187 21.25 -9.29 1.30
CA THR A 187 20.64 -10.60 1.53
C THR A 187 19.32 -10.46 2.27
N GLN A 188 19.25 -9.60 3.29
CA GLN A 188 18.04 -9.43 4.09
C GLN A 188 16.94 -8.67 3.35
N LEU A 189 17.29 -7.72 2.49
CA LEU A 189 16.33 -7.05 1.61
C LEU A 189 15.67 -8.03 0.64
N ALA A 190 16.39 -9.06 0.18
CA ALA A 190 15.78 -10.13 -0.61
C ALA A 190 14.74 -10.95 0.18
N LEU A 191 14.85 -11.01 1.51
CA LEU A 191 13.92 -11.74 2.39
C LEU A 191 12.70 -10.91 2.83
N LEU A 192 12.66 -9.63 2.44
CA LEU A 192 11.59 -8.69 2.77
C LEU A 192 10.18 -9.23 2.54
N PRO A 193 9.88 -9.98 1.45
CA PRO A 193 8.56 -10.57 1.27
C PRO A 193 8.10 -11.46 2.43
N VAL A 194 9.00 -12.25 3.01
CA VAL A 194 8.68 -13.13 4.13
C VAL A 194 8.49 -12.31 5.41
N PHE A 195 9.29 -11.26 5.60
CA PHE A 195 9.17 -10.35 6.75
C PHE A 195 7.84 -9.60 6.74
N VAL A 196 7.42 -9.05 5.59
CA VAL A 196 6.10 -8.42 5.42
C VAL A 196 4.98 -9.43 5.70
N ALA A 197 5.07 -10.64 5.13
CA ALA A 197 4.08 -11.68 5.33
C ALA A 197 3.96 -12.14 6.80
N SER A 198 5.02 -11.97 7.60
CA SER A 198 5.03 -12.33 9.02
C SER A 198 4.31 -11.32 9.94
N CYS A 199 3.88 -10.17 9.41
CA CYS A 199 3.26 -9.09 10.17
C CYS A 199 1.71 -9.10 10.07
N LYS A 200 1.02 -8.76 11.16
CA LYS A 200 -0.46 -8.78 11.20
C LYS A 200 -1.06 -7.59 10.43
N SER A 201 -0.55 -6.38 10.63
CA SER A 201 -0.95 -5.17 9.89
C SER A 201 0.23 -4.51 9.17
N PHE A 202 -0.09 -3.55 8.30
CA PHE A 202 0.86 -2.79 7.50
C PHE A 202 0.66 -1.30 7.76
N VAL A 203 1.63 -0.67 8.42
CA VAL A 203 1.57 0.75 8.79
C VAL A 203 2.35 1.55 7.76
N VAL A 204 1.66 2.49 7.10
CA VAL A 204 2.25 3.40 6.11
C VAL A 204 2.42 4.77 6.74
N VAL A 205 3.67 5.20 6.94
CA VAL A 205 3.98 6.58 7.32
C VAL A 205 4.11 7.38 6.02
N LEU A 206 2.97 7.87 5.53
CA LEU A 206 2.84 8.48 4.20
C LEU A 206 3.30 9.95 4.25
N MET A 207 4.59 10.12 4.03
CA MET A 207 5.29 11.40 3.98
C MET A 207 5.60 11.81 2.53
N PRO A 208 6.01 13.07 2.25
CA PRO A 208 6.14 13.57 0.88
C PRO A 208 7.01 12.71 -0.05
N SER A 209 8.13 12.16 0.44
CA SER A 209 9.02 11.34 -0.41
C SER A 209 8.64 9.85 -0.48
N TYR A 210 7.58 9.41 0.21
CA TYR A 210 7.23 7.99 0.32
C TYR A 210 6.92 7.36 -1.05
N LEU A 211 6.03 7.97 -1.82
CA LEU A 211 5.62 7.47 -3.14
C LEU A 211 6.70 7.66 -4.22
N GLU A 212 7.73 8.47 -3.95
CA GLU A 212 8.87 8.66 -4.85
C GLU A 212 9.93 7.55 -4.71
N ARG A 213 9.85 6.75 -3.64
CA ARG A 213 10.80 5.66 -3.36
C ARG A 213 10.23 4.32 -3.78
N LEU A 214 10.84 3.72 -4.78
CA LEU A 214 10.36 2.45 -5.34
C LEU A 214 10.44 1.30 -4.33
N TRP A 215 11.38 1.32 -3.38
CA TRP A 215 11.42 0.34 -2.29
C TRP A 215 10.18 0.41 -1.38
N CYS A 216 9.74 1.60 -0.97
CA CYS A 216 8.52 1.78 -0.18
C CYS A 216 7.29 1.29 -0.95
N VAL A 217 7.20 1.63 -2.24
CA VAL A 217 6.14 1.14 -3.15
C VAL A 217 6.19 -0.39 -3.30
N THR A 218 7.40 -0.97 -3.36
CA THR A 218 7.62 -2.43 -3.45
C THR A 218 7.13 -3.14 -2.19
N GLU A 219 7.26 -2.53 -1.01
CA GLU A 219 6.70 -3.11 0.22
C GLU A 219 5.17 -3.21 0.16
N ILE A 220 4.49 -2.20 -0.41
CA ILE A 220 3.04 -2.27 -0.66
C ILE A 220 2.71 -3.35 -1.69
N PHE A 221 3.48 -3.43 -2.78
CA PHE A 221 3.35 -4.52 -3.77
C PHE A 221 3.42 -5.89 -3.09
N ILE A 222 4.45 -6.12 -2.29
CA ILE A 222 4.64 -7.36 -1.53
C ILE A 222 3.42 -7.61 -0.64
N PHE A 223 3.01 -6.62 0.15
CA PHE A 223 1.87 -6.74 1.05
C PHE A 223 0.60 -7.18 0.30
N MET A 224 0.29 -6.58 -0.84
CA MET A 224 -0.86 -6.95 -1.68
C MET A 224 -0.75 -8.36 -2.22
N GLN A 225 0.44 -8.77 -2.71
CA GLN A 225 0.67 -10.12 -3.21
C GLN A 225 0.50 -11.17 -2.12
N MET A 226 0.74 -10.81 -0.86
CA MET A 226 0.49 -11.69 0.30
C MET A 226 -0.98 -11.73 0.75
N GLY A 227 -1.91 -11.24 -0.07
CA GLY A 227 -3.33 -11.14 0.26
C GLY A 227 -3.63 -10.01 1.24
N GLY A 228 -2.77 -8.99 1.31
CA GLY A 228 -2.99 -7.78 2.08
C GLY A 228 -4.18 -7.00 1.54
N THR A 229 -5.01 -6.51 2.45
CA THR A 229 -6.26 -5.78 2.15
C THR A 229 -6.25 -4.41 2.81
N ALA A 230 -7.10 -3.50 2.31
CA ALA A 230 -7.18 -2.13 2.83
C ALA A 230 -7.54 -2.07 4.32
N ASP A 231 -8.25 -3.07 4.87
CA ASP A 231 -8.61 -3.14 6.30
C ASP A 231 -7.40 -3.41 7.21
N ARG A 232 -6.34 -4.01 6.67
CA ARG A 232 -5.07 -4.28 7.35
C ARG A 232 -4.02 -3.19 7.16
N VAL A 233 -4.32 -2.16 6.36
CA VAL A 233 -3.45 -0.98 6.20
C VAL A 233 -3.84 0.09 7.21
N GLU A 234 -2.85 0.56 7.97
CA GLU A 234 -2.98 1.69 8.89
C GLU A 234 -2.14 2.85 8.36
N MET A 235 -2.80 3.88 7.83
CA MET A 235 -2.12 5.05 7.28
C MET A 235 -1.90 6.11 8.37
N MET A 236 -0.69 6.64 8.43
CA MET A 236 -0.32 7.80 9.24
C MET A 236 0.05 8.94 8.32
N LEU A 237 -0.64 10.06 8.47
CA LEU A 237 -0.30 11.33 7.84
C LEU A 237 0.42 12.21 8.86
N PRO A 238 1.45 12.96 8.45
CA PRO A 238 2.04 13.94 9.33
C PRO A 238 0.99 14.99 9.70
N ASP A 239 0.99 15.41 10.98
CA ASP A 239 0.29 16.63 11.33
C ASP A 239 0.90 17.76 10.51
N SER A 240 0.06 18.48 9.76
CA SER A 240 0.43 19.78 9.24
C SER A 240 1.01 20.57 10.42
N ALA A 241 2.29 20.95 10.35
CA ALA A 241 2.92 21.77 11.38
C ALA A 241 1.96 22.91 11.76
N PRO A 242 1.85 23.30 13.05
CA PRO A 242 0.88 24.29 13.50
C PRO A 242 1.13 25.62 12.77
N ARG A 243 0.42 25.82 11.66
CA ARG A 243 0.34 27.11 10.99
C ARG A 243 -0.67 27.93 11.80
N SER A 244 -0.27 29.16 12.13
CA SER A 244 -0.93 30.08 13.05
C SER A 244 -2.35 30.54 12.65
N SER A 245 -3.02 29.88 11.70
CA SER A 245 -4.37 30.18 11.25
C SER A 245 -5.21 28.90 11.11
N GLY A 246 -6.30 28.81 11.87
CA GLY A 246 -7.11 27.59 12.13
C GLY A 246 -7.91 26.99 10.96
N THR A 247 -7.44 27.08 9.72
CA THR A 247 -8.10 26.50 8.53
C THR A 247 -7.24 25.47 7.77
N ALA A 248 -6.03 25.13 8.26
CA ALA A 248 -5.00 24.46 7.47
C ALA A 248 -5.09 22.91 7.36
N GLY A 249 -5.81 22.22 8.26
CA GLY A 249 -5.82 20.75 8.29
C GLY A 249 -6.40 20.10 7.02
N ALA A 250 -7.44 20.70 6.45
CA ALA A 250 -8.08 20.18 5.24
C ALA A 250 -7.18 20.29 4.00
N SER A 251 -6.23 21.23 3.95
CA SER A 251 -5.37 21.41 2.78
C SER A 251 -4.40 20.26 2.60
N HIS A 252 -3.78 19.78 3.68
CA HIS A 252 -2.72 18.78 3.56
C HIS A 252 -3.24 17.40 3.13
N ALA A 253 -4.35 16.94 3.71
CA ALA A 253 -4.99 15.70 3.30
C ALA A 253 -5.42 15.74 1.83
N LEU A 254 -5.91 16.89 1.34
CA LEU A 254 -6.24 17.07 -0.07
C LEU A 254 -4.99 17.03 -0.98
N ASP A 255 -3.86 17.55 -0.52
CA ASP A 255 -2.61 17.51 -1.29
C ASP A 255 -2.07 16.07 -1.37
N VAL A 256 -2.07 15.33 -0.25
CA VAL A 256 -1.72 13.90 -0.22
C VAL A 256 -2.66 13.07 -1.09
N GLN A 257 -3.97 13.35 -1.04
CA GLN A 257 -4.96 12.70 -1.90
C GLN A 257 -4.64 12.92 -3.39
N ARG A 258 -4.28 14.14 -3.79
CA ARG A 258 -3.87 14.41 -5.18
C ARG A 258 -2.58 13.67 -5.56
N GLU A 259 -1.62 13.57 -4.65
CA GLU A 259 -0.37 12.82 -4.88
C GLU A 259 -0.64 11.33 -5.08
N ILE A 260 -1.56 10.75 -4.29
CA ILE A 260 -2.01 9.37 -4.47
C ILE A 260 -2.73 9.23 -5.83
N ASP A 261 -3.67 10.10 -6.16
CA ASP A 261 -4.44 10.00 -7.41
C ASP A 261 -3.56 10.18 -8.65
N ALA A 262 -2.46 10.94 -8.54
CA ALA A 262 -1.50 11.17 -9.61
C ALA A 262 -0.32 10.17 -9.62
N PHE A 263 -0.36 9.15 -8.76
CA PHE A 263 0.73 8.19 -8.61
C PHE A 263 0.99 7.40 -9.90
N ASP A 264 2.26 7.26 -10.25
CA ASP A 264 2.75 6.32 -11.27
C ASP A 264 4.07 5.71 -10.81
N VAL A 265 4.08 4.38 -10.64
CA VAL A 265 5.26 3.61 -10.22
C VAL A 265 6.48 3.85 -11.12
N ARG A 266 6.28 4.20 -12.40
CA ARG A 266 7.39 4.52 -13.32
C ARG A 266 8.17 5.76 -12.89
N ARG A 267 7.56 6.65 -12.11
CA ARG A 267 8.21 7.86 -11.58
C ARG A 267 8.98 7.61 -10.29
N ALA A 268 8.73 6.47 -9.63
CA ALA A 268 9.46 6.11 -8.43
C ALA A 268 10.94 5.77 -8.74
N SER A 269 11.79 6.00 -7.74
CA SER A 269 13.24 5.93 -7.84
C SER A 269 13.84 4.95 -6.83
N CYS A 270 14.94 4.30 -7.22
CA CYS A 270 15.86 3.61 -6.30
C CYS A 270 17.20 4.35 -6.27
N PHE A 271 18.08 3.95 -5.34
CA PHE A 271 19.44 4.46 -5.32
C PHE A 271 20.25 3.95 -6.53
N ARG A 272 20.10 2.67 -6.88
CA ARG A 272 20.73 2.06 -8.06
C ARG A 272 19.73 1.93 -9.21
N ARG A 273 20.17 2.23 -10.43
CA ARG A 273 19.31 2.13 -11.63
C ARG A 273 18.97 0.67 -11.94
N GLU A 274 19.93 -0.23 -11.79
CA GLU A 274 19.77 -1.66 -12.06
C GLU A 274 18.72 -2.28 -11.12
N GLU A 275 18.78 -1.90 -9.85
CA GLU A 275 17.79 -2.27 -8.83
C GLU A 275 16.41 -1.73 -9.17
N ARG A 276 16.32 -0.48 -9.65
CA ARG A 276 15.05 0.11 -10.12
C ARG A 276 14.41 -0.74 -11.22
N GLU A 277 15.15 -1.06 -12.27
CA GLU A 277 14.63 -1.86 -13.39
C GLU A 277 14.23 -3.27 -12.94
N LYS A 278 15.02 -3.87 -12.05
CA LYS A 278 14.71 -5.18 -11.46
C LYS A 278 13.38 -5.15 -10.70
N LEU A 279 13.19 -4.19 -9.79
CA LEU A 279 11.96 -4.08 -8.99
C LEU A 279 10.74 -3.76 -9.86
N LEU A 280 10.88 -2.87 -10.86
CA LEU A 280 9.80 -2.61 -11.81
C LEU A 280 9.41 -3.88 -12.58
N THR A 281 10.39 -4.67 -13.02
CA THR A 281 10.13 -5.95 -13.69
C THR A 281 9.38 -6.93 -12.78
N VAL A 282 9.77 -7.03 -11.51
CA VAL A 282 9.07 -7.88 -10.52
C VAL A 282 7.62 -7.43 -10.33
N ILE A 283 7.37 -6.12 -10.20
CA ILE A 283 6.02 -5.56 -10.08
C ILE A 283 5.20 -5.84 -11.36
N GLU A 284 5.79 -5.59 -12.53
CA GLU A 284 5.14 -5.79 -13.82
C GLU A 284 4.71 -7.25 -14.01
N VAL A 285 5.61 -8.20 -13.73
CA VAL A 285 5.31 -9.63 -13.79
C VAL A 285 4.24 -10.03 -12.77
N GLY A 286 4.31 -9.51 -11.53
CA GLY A 286 3.37 -9.85 -10.46
C GLY A 286 1.94 -9.35 -10.68
N PHE A 287 1.75 -8.22 -11.38
CA PHE A 287 0.42 -7.64 -11.67
C PHE A 287 -0.02 -7.81 -13.13
N GLY A 288 0.83 -8.31 -14.01
CA GLY A 288 0.58 -8.37 -15.46
C GLY A 288 0.60 -7.00 -16.14
N GLY A 289 1.30 -6.03 -15.56
CA GLY A 289 1.45 -4.67 -16.08
C GLY A 289 1.56 -3.60 -14.99
N LEU A 290 2.44 -2.62 -15.19
CA LEU A 290 2.64 -1.51 -14.26
C LEU A 290 1.40 -0.59 -14.12
N SER A 291 0.58 -0.48 -15.17
CA SER A 291 -0.65 0.32 -15.10
C SER A 291 -1.71 -0.33 -14.20
N VAL A 292 -1.86 -1.65 -14.27
CA VAL A 292 -2.76 -2.41 -13.38
C VAL A 292 -2.30 -2.27 -11.93
N PHE A 293 -0.98 -2.34 -11.69
CA PHE A 293 -0.42 -2.09 -10.37
C PHE A 293 -0.75 -0.69 -9.84
N ASN A 294 -0.59 0.37 -10.65
CA ASN A 294 -0.94 1.73 -10.25
C ASN A 294 -2.41 1.84 -9.83
N GLU A 295 -3.34 1.30 -10.63
CA GLU A 295 -4.78 1.33 -10.32
C GLU A 295 -5.09 0.65 -8.98
N VAL A 296 -4.52 -0.53 -8.74
CA VAL A 296 -4.74 -1.28 -7.50
C VAL A 296 -4.12 -0.57 -6.29
N LEU A 297 -2.89 -0.05 -6.42
CA LEU A 297 -2.22 0.67 -5.34
C LEU A 297 -2.99 1.95 -4.97
N VAL A 298 -3.40 2.74 -5.97
CA VAL A 298 -4.20 3.96 -5.73
C VAL A 298 -5.52 3.61 -5.05
N ALA A 299 -6.21 2.57 -5.50
CA ALA A 299 -7.43 2.10 -4.86
C ALA A 299 -7.20 1.68 -3.40
N LEU A 300 -6.11 0.96 -3.11
CA LEU A 300 -5.72 0.53 -1.76
C LEU A 300 -5.46 1.73 -0.85
N LEU A 301 -4.62 2.68 -1.28
CA LEU A 301 -4.25 3.86 -0.49
C LEU A 301 -5.45 4.77 -0.25
N ASN A 302 -6.29 4.98 -1.26
CA ASN A 302 -7.53 5.75 -1.12
C ASN A 302 -8.52 5.08 -0.16
N ALA A 303 -8.59 3.75 -0.15
CA ALA A 303 -9.40 3.03 0.82
C ALA A 303 -8.86 3.18 2.25
N ALA A 304 -7.54 3.10 2.45
CA ALA A 304 -6.91 3.32 3.74
C ALA A 304 -7.11 4.76 4.26
N MET A 305 -6.97 5.77 3.39
CA MET A 305 -7.16 7.18 3.72
C MET A 305 -8.60 7.49 4.13
N ARG A 306 -9.61 6.96 3.43
CA ARG A 306 -11.02 7.10 3.86
C ARG A 306 -11.28 6.53 5.25
N ARG A 307 -10.56 5.48 5.66
CA ARG A 307 -10.68 4.91 7.01
C ARG A 307 -10.03 5.82 8.06
N LEU A 308 -8.90 6.43 7.72
CA LEU A 308 -8.26 7.44 8.58
C LEU A 308 -9.22 8.62 8.83
N ASP A 309 -9.81 9.18 7.77
CA ASP A 309 -10.78 10.28 7.87
C ASP A 309 -11.98 9.90 8.75
N ALA A 310 -12.52 8.70 8.56
CA ALA A 310 -13.63 8.19 9.37
C ALA A 310 -13.25 8.02 10.85
N LYS A 311 -12.03 7.57 11.13
CA LYS A 311 -11.49 7.43 12.50
C LYS A 311 -11.34 8.81 13.15
N GLU A 312 -10.71 9.76 12.47
CA GLU A 312 -10.51 11.13 12.99
C GLU A 312 -11.84 11.85 13.24
N LEU A 313 -12.79 11.75 12.31
CA LEU A 313 -14.13 12.31 12.47
C LEU A 313 -14.82 11.71 13.71
N SER A 314 -14.73 10.39 13.88
CA SER A 314 -15.30 9.69 15.04
C SER A 314 -14.68 10.17 16.35
N GLU A 315 -13.36 10.41 16.39
CA GLU A 315 -12.68 10.95 17.57
C GLU A 315 -13.08 12.40 17.87
N ARG A 316 -13.19 13.26 16.85
CA ARG A 316 -13.67 14.65 17.01
C ARG A 316 -15.09 14.72 17.54
N LEU A 317 -15.98 13.86 17.06
CA LEU A 317 -17.36 13.77 17.56
C LEU A 317 -17.40 13.31 19.02
N ARG A 318 -16.58 12.30 19.39
CA ARG A 318 -16.45 11.84 20.79
C ARG A 318 -15.90 12.94 21.72
N ALA A 319 -14.90 13.69 21.27
CA ALA A 319 -14.34 14.81 22.02
C ALA A 319 -15.39 15.92 22.22
N SER A 320 -16.09 16.31 21.16
CA SER A 320 -17.16 17.33 21.20
C SER A 320 -18.30 16.94 22.14
N ARG A 321 -18.68 15.65 22.14
CA ARG A 321 -19.69 15.13 23.06
C ARG A 321 -19.25 15.21 24.52
N ARG A 322 -17.99 14.84 24.83
CA ARG A 322 -17.43 14.96 26.19
C ARG A 322 -17.39 16.41 26.67
N THR A 323 -17.12 17.37 25.80
CA THR A 323 -17.15 18.79 26.17
C THR A 323 -18.56 19.31 26.44
N LEU A 324 -19.58 18.75 25.77
CA LEU A 324 -20.98 19.07 26.04
C LEU A 324 -21.45 18.44 27.36
N ASP A 325 -21.06 17.18 27.63
CA ASP A 325 -21.47 16.45 28.83
C ASP A 325 -20.77 16.98 30.11
N ASN A 326 -19.52 17.44 30.00
CA ASN A 326 -18.74 17.98 31.13
C ASN A 326 -18.78 19.52 31.23
N GLY A 327 -19.46 20.21 30.31
CA GLY A 327 -19.63 21.65 30.38
C GLY A 327 -20.55 22.03 31.55
N PRO A 328 -20.38 23.21 32.17
CA PRO A 328 -21.35 23.69 33.14
C PRO A 328 -22.74 23.69 32.48
N PRO A 329 -23.80 23.23 33.18
CA PRO A 329 -25.15 23.22 32.62
C PRO A 329 -25.44 24.60 32.09
N LEU A 330 -25.66 24.71 30.77
CA LEU A 330 -25.97 25.98 30.13
C LEU A 330 -27.21 26.54 30.82
N SER A 331 -27.02 27.54 31.69
CA SER A 331 -28.12 28.25 32.32
C SER A 331 -28.92 28.91 31.20
N VAL A 332 -30.12 28.38 30.98
CA VAL A 332 -31.11 28.75 29.95
C VAL A 332 -31.42 30.26 29.84
N PRO A 333 -31.25 31.15 30.85
CA PRO A 333 -31.67 32.55 30.72
C PRO A 333 -30.98 33.36 29.61
N HIS A 334 -29.78 32.98 29.16
CA HIS A 334 -29.03 33.80 28.21
C HIS A 334 -29.35 33.57 26.72
N LEU A 335 -29.96 32.43 26.35
CA LEU A 335 -30.25 32.10 24.94
C LEU A 335 -31.50 32.83 24.42
N LEU A 336 -32.49 33.08 25.28
CA LEU A 336 -33.71 33.81 24.91
C LEU A 336 -33.48 35.32 24.72
N GLY A 337 -32.49 35.92 25.38
CA GLY A 337 -32.15 37.34 25.20
C GLY A 337 -31.49 37.67 23.85
N ARG A 338 -30.76 36.73 23.23
CA ARG A 338 -30.03 36.98 21.97
C ARG A 338 -30.87 36.76 20.71
N LEU A 339 -31.95 35.98 20.77
CA LEU A 339 -32.88 35.82 19.65
C LEU A 339 -33.87 36.98 19.51
N SER A 340 -34.05 37.80 20.56
CA SER A 340 -34.92 38.98 20.50
C SER A 340 -34.25 40.24 19.93
N ALA A 341 -32.92 40.28 19.79
CA ALA A 341 -32.18 41.49 19.43
C ALA A 341 -31.71 41.56 17.96
N LYS A 342 -32.08 40.60 17.10
CA LYS A 342 -31.56 40.51 15.71
C LYS A 342 -32.61 40.66 14.61
N ARG A 343 -33.74 41.30 14.92
CA ARG A 343 -34.87 41.49 13.98
C ARG A 343 -35.19 42.96 13.69
N THR A 344 -34.18 43.77 13.39
CA THR A 344 -34.35 45.05 12.67
C THR A 344 -33.03 45.34 11.97
N ASP A 345 -33.00 45.21 10.64
CA ASP A 345 -32.26 46.06 9.70
C ASP A 345 -32.23 45.35 8.34
N SER A 346 -33.27 45.62 7.55
CA SER A 346 -33.32 45.34 6.13
C SER A 346 -32.56 46.44 5.38
N PRO A 347 -31.54 46.13 4.55
CA PRO A 347 -30.96 47.14 3.68
C PRO A 347 -31.75 47.27 2.36
N SER A 348 -32.08 48.51 2.02
CA SER A 348 -32.67 48.95 0.74
C SER A 348 -31.80 48.60 -0.47
N PRO A 349 -32.40 48.42 -1.67
CA PRO A 349 -31.68 48.16 -2.90
C PRO A 349 -31.40 49.47 -3.64
N GLU A 350 -30.14 49.88 -3.81
CA GLU A 350 -29.83 50.89 -4.83
C GLU A 350 -28.38 50.85 -5.34
N ARG A 351 -28.28 51.10 -6.65
CA ARG A 351 -27.13 51.52 -7.47
C ARG A 351 -26.18 50.44 -7.99
N ARG A 352 -26.63 49.92 -9.14
CA ARG A 352 -25.85 49.37 -10.24
C ARG A 352 -25.01 50.49 -10.88
N ALA A 353 -23.69 50.44 -10.76
CA ALA A 353 -22.75 51.24 -11.54
C ALA A 353 -21.92 50.31 -12.44
N THR A 354 -22.03 50.52 -13.74
CA THR A 354 -21.26 49.86 -14.80
C THR A 354 -19.86 50.46 -14.86
N HIS A 355 -18.83 49.66 -14.60
CA HIS A 355 -17.44 50.02 -14.93
C HIS A 355 -16.90 49.10 -16.03
N SER A 356 -16.54 49.75 -17.14
CA SER A 356 -15.83 49.23 -18.29
C SER A 356 -14.43 48.75 -17.90
N VAL A 357 -14.10 47.50 -18.23
CA VAL A 357 -12.74 46.98 -18.14
C VAL A 357 -12.02 47.28 -19.46
N SER A 358 -11.13 48.26 -19.41
CA SER A 358 -10.11 48.51 -20.43
C SER A 358 -8.96 47.53 -20.23
N GLY A 359 -8.45 46.99 -21.34
CA GLY A 359 -7.42 45.97 -21.37
C GLY A 359 -6.05 46.48 -20.93
N ASP A 360 -5.31 45.61 -20.27
CA ASP A 360 -3.89 45.82 -20.00
C ASP A 360 -3.13 44.52 -20.29
N THR A 361 -2.51 44.48 -21.46
CA THR A 361 -1.59 43.44 -21.91
C THR A 361 -0.24 43.63 -21.21
N ARG A 362 0.06 42.79 -20.22
CA ARG A 362 1.41 42.69 -19.64
C ARG A 362 2.27 41.66 -20.40
N PRO A 363 3.56 41.94 -20.59
CA PRO A 363 4.48 41.08 -21.32
C PRO A 363 4.88 39.85 -20.50
N VAL A 364 5.06 38.74 -21.23
CA VAL A 364 5.57 37.45 -20.74
C VAL A 364 6.99 37.63 -20.23
N GLY A 365 7.17 37.54 -18.92
CA GLY A 365 8.47 37.53 -18.25
C GLY A 365 9.18 36.19 -18.43
N ALA A 366 10.48 36.27 -18.69
CA ALA A 366 11.39 35.17 -18.93
C ALA A 366 11.43 34.14 -17.78
N LEU A 367 11.61 32.87 -18.16
CA LEU A 367 11.88 31.75 -17.26
C LEU A 367 13.16 32.00 -16.43
N PRO A 368 13.16 31.72 -15.12
CA PRO A 368 14.38 31.72 -14.32
C PRO A 368 15.30 30.56 -14.75
N PRO A 369 16.64 30.73 -14.65
CA PRO A 369 17.60 29.68 -14.97
C PRO A 369 17.48 28.51 -13.98
N SER A 370 17.65 27.30 -14.51
CA SER A 370 17.71 26.06 -13.76
C SER A 370 18.77 26.13 -12.63
N PRO A 371 18.48 25.58 -11.44
CA PRO A 371 19.48 25.49 -10.38
C PRO A 371 20.66 24.58 -10.81
N PRO A 372 21.88 24.85 -10.34
CA PRO A 372 23.05 24.05 -10.65
C PRO A 372 22.86 22.63 -10.13
N SER A 373 23.21 21.65 -10.98
CA SER A 373 23.34 20.25 -10.61
C SER A 373 24.25 20.11 -9.39
N ALA A 374 23.70 19.58 -8.30
CA ALA A 374 24.49 19.25 -7.12
C ALA A 374 25.49 18.14 -7.50
N ASP A 375 26.76 18.50 -7.40
CA ASP A 375 27.91 17.61 -7.53
C ASP A 375 27.73 16.35 -6.67
N GLY A 376 28.05 15.22 -7.29
CA GLY A 376 28.07 13.91 -6.66
C GLY A 376 29.09 13.87 -5.52
N SER A 377 28.59 13.91 -4.29
CA SER A 377 29.32 13.35 -3.16
C SER A 377 29.31 11.82 -3.28
N LEU A 378 30.41 11.32 -3.82
CA LEU A 378 30.82 9.92 -3.79
C LEU A 378 30.76 9.39 -2.35
N MET A 379 29.86 8.44 -2.09
CA MET A 379 30.02 7.48 -1.00
C MET A 379 31.16 6.52 -1.37
N PRO A 380 32.02 6.12 -0.43
CA PRO A 380 33.08 5.17 -0.70
C PRO A 380 32.46 3.79 -1.00
N SER A 381 32.86 3.22 -2.13
CA SER A 381 32.70 1.80 -2.41
C SER A 381 33.38 1.01 -1.30
N ALA A 382 32.60 0.33 -0.46
CA ALA A 382 33.12 -0.68 0.45
C ALA A 382 33.53 -1.90 -0.38
N SER A 383 34.81 -1.97 -0.69
CA SER A 383 35.48 -3.19 -1.09
C SER A 383 35.78 -4.03 0.16
N SER A 384 35.08 -5.14 0.31
CA SER A 384 35.52 -6.31 1.07
C SER A 384 34.79 -7.53 0.55
#